data_AF-A0A225DPL6-F1
#
_entry.id   AF-A0A225DPL6-F1
#
_cell.length_a   1.000
_cell.length_b   1.000
_cell.length_c   1.000
_cell.angle_alpha   90.00
_cell.angle_beta   90.00
_cell.angle_gamma   90.00
#
_symmetry.space_group_name_H-M   'P 1'
#
loop_
_entity.id
_entity.type
_entity.pdbx_description
1 polymer ?
#
loop_
_entity_poly.entity_id
_entity_poly.type
_entity_poly.pdbx_seq_one_letter_code
_entity_poly.pdbx_strand_id
1 'polypeptide(L)'
;MTRWLMVGLTCVVTFAFAAAALRAADDDPVRVKLERAKATFQAAQEKYQANVTGWLDKREAAARQAGDKKVVDQVKAERQTFTDTGELPKTAPAALKTQFVSARSALEAAYQSAVREYTKAKKDDEATALETEMSEWQRTTVAVREVGVKIGPGVTTPFCWVPPGKATLGSPAAEKDREDYEGTAVTIDF
;
A
#
# COMPACT_ATOMS: atom_id res chain seq x y z
N MET A 1 -25.66 34.74 25.80
CA MET A 1 -24.76 35.28 26.84
C MET A 1 -24.30 34.13 27.73
N THR A 2 -23.09 33.60 27.48
CA THR A 2 -22.27 32.74 28.37
C THR A 2 -21.00 32.36 27.57
N ARG A 3 -20.05 33.29 27.36
CA ARG A 3 -18.83 33.42 28.19
C ARG A 3 -18.30 32.07 28.69
N TRP A 4 -17.41 31.45 27.92
CA TRP A 4 -16.43 30.47 28.43
C TRP A 4 -15.03 30.99 28.09
N LEU A 5 -14.36 31.42 29.15
CA LEU A 5 -12.96 31.84 29.25
C LEU A 5 -12.27 30.73 30.03
N MET A 6 -11.26 30.10 29.45
CA MET A 6 -10.14 29.38 30.09
C MET A 6 -9.22 28.98 28.92
N VAL A 7 -8.12 29.66 28.59
CA VAL A 7 -6.90 29.89 29.39
C VAL A 7 -6.42 28.60 30.06
N GLY A 8 -5.50 27.93 29.38
CA GLY A 8 -4.71 26.79 29.84
C GLY A 8 -3.58 26.59 28.82
N LEU A 9 -2.51 27.38 28.88
CA LEU A 9 -1.35 27.15 29.73
C LEU A 9 -0.46 26.02 29.15
N THR A 10 0.53 26.46 28.35
CA THR A 10 1.89 25.91 28.22
C THR A 10 2.08 24.39 28.11
N CYS A 11 2.49 23.95 26.92
CA CYS A 11 3.70 23.13 26.79
C CYS A 11 4.23 23.26 25.36
N VAL A 12 4.94 24.38 25.11
CA VAL A 12 5.83 24.52 23.95
C VAL A 12 6.99 23.57 24.22
N VAL A 13 6.86 22.31 23.77
CA VAL A 13 8.01 21.41 23.64
C VAL A 13 8.71 21.81 22.34
N THR A 14 9.53 22.86 22.44
CA THR A 14 10.57 23.15 21.47
C THR A 14 11.55 21.98 21.48
N PHE A 15 11.31 21.00 20.61
CA PHE A 15 12.32 20.03 20.21
C PHE A 15 13.43 20.82 19.52
N ALA A 16 14.51 21.05 20.26
CA ALA A 16 15.77 21.55 19.72
C ALA A 16 16.30 20.50 18.73
N PHE A 17 15.95 20.65 17.45
CA PHE A 17 16.59 19.95 16.35
C PHE A 17 18.01 20.48 16.28
N ALA A 18 18.93 19.75 16.92
CA ALA A 18 20.35 20.02 16.86
C ALA A 18 20.77 20.08 15.38
N ALA A 19 21.38 21.20 15.01
CA ALA A 19 21.97 21.44 13.70
C ALA A 19 23.05 20.40 13.42
N ALA A 20 22.68 19.33 12.70
CA ALA A 20 23.64 18.50 12.00
C ALA A 20 24.12 19.29 10.78
N ALA A 21 25.42 19.58 10.80
CA ALA A 21 26.27 20.06 9.71
C ALA A 21 25.59 20.18 8.34
N LEU A 22 25.55 21.41 7.85
CA LEU A 22 25.33 21.78 6.47
C LEU A 22 26.46 21.19 5.62
N ARG A 23 26.40 19.88 5.33
CA ARG A 23 27.01 19.38 4.09
C ARG A 23 26.17 20.02 2.99
N ALA A 24 26.77 20.91 2.23
CA ALA A 24 26.34 21.18 0.86
C ALA A 24 26.46 19.85 0.10
N ALA A 25 25.48 18.97 0.32
CA ALA A 25 25.22 17.89 -0.58
C ALA A 25 24.79 18.59 -1.87
N ASP A 26 25.56 18.42 -2.93
CA ASP A 26 24.98 18.49 -4.26
C ASP A 26 23.70 17.66 -4.20
N ASP A 27 22.54 18.34 -4.22
CA ASP A 27 21.23 17.71 -4.12
C ASP A 27 21.18 16.69 -5.25
N ASP A 28 21.27 15.40 -4.88
CA ASP A 28 21.26 14.33 -5.86
C ASP A 28 19.92 14.42 -6.61
N PRO A 29 19.95 14.78 -7.92
CA PRO A 29 18.73 15.04 -8.66
C PRO A 29 17.83 13.80 -8.71
N VAL A 30 18.39 12.61 -8.55
CA VAL A 30 17.65 11.35 -8.46
C VAL A 30 16.83 11.30 -7.16
N ARG A 31 17.42 11.66 -6.01
CA ARG A 31 16.70 11.70 -4.72
C ARG A 31 15.62 12.77 -4.73
N VAL A 32 15.91 13.95 -5.27
CA VAL A 32 14.91 15.04 -5.33
C VAL A 32 13.66 14.61 -6.12
N LYS A 33 13.83 13.90 -7.24
CA LYS A 33 12.71 13.32 -8.01
C LYS A 33 11.94 12.28 -7.19
N LEU A 34 12.66 11.38 -6.50
CA LEU A 34 12.03 10.33 -5.70
C LEU A 34 11.25 10.90 -4.52
N GLU A 35 11.80 11.85 -3.78
CA GLU A 35 11.12 12.51 -2.67
C GLU A 35 9.88 13.29 -3.13
N ARG A 36 9.94 13.94 -4.31
CA ARG A 36 8.75 14.53 -4.94
C ARG A 36 7.68 13.49 -5.26
N ALA A 37 8.07 12.31 -5.75
CA ALA A 37 7.15 11.21 -6.02
C ALA A 37 6.52 10.67 -4.72
N LYS A 38 7.31 10.50 -3.65
CA LYS A 38 6.81 10.13 -2.31
C LYS A 38 5.81 11.15 -1.78
N ALA A 39 6.12 12.45 -1.87
CA ALA A 39 5.21 13.51 -1.46
C ALA A 39 3.89 13.51 -2.27
N THR A 40 3.99 13.27 -3.59
CA THR A 40 2.80 13.15 -4.46
C THR A 40 1.95 11.94 -4.07
N PHE A 41 2.56 10.80 -3.75
CA PHE A 41 1.87 9.61 -3.28
C PHE A 41 1.17 9.84 -1.94
N GLN A 42 1.83 10.51 -0.98
CA GLN A 42 1.22 10.87 0.30
C GLN A 42 0.00 11.78 0.12
N ALA A 43 0.11 12.83 -0.70
CA ALA A 43 -1.02 13.70 -1.01
C ALA A 43 -2.17 12.93 -1.68
N ALA A 44 -1.86 11.95 -2.54
CA ALA A 44 -2.85 11.08 -3.14
C ALA A 44 -3.53 10.16 -2.12
N GLN A 45 -2.80 9.67 -1.11
CA GLN A 45 -3.33 8.85 -0.02
C GLN A 45 -4.30 9.65 0.86
N GLU A 46 -3.94 10.89 1.23
CA GLU A 46 -4.82 11.79 1.99
C GLU A 46 -6.10 12.10 1.20
N LYS A 47 -5.95 12.44 -0.08
CA LYS A 47 -7.11 12.68 -0.96
C LYS A 47 -7.98 11.45 -1.13
N TYR A 48 -7.37 10.27 -1.24
CA TYR A 48 -8.09 9.01 -1.30
C TYR A 48 -8.90 8.77 -0.02
N GLN A 49 -8.28 8.91 1.16
CA GLN A 49 -8.99 8.77 2.45
C GLN A 49 -10.15 9.77 2.57
N ALA A 50 -9.95 11.02 2.17
CA ALA A 50 -11.00 12.04 2.14
C ALA A 50 -12.15 11.67 1.19
N ASN A 51 -11.82 11.12 0.01
CA ASN A 51 -12.82 10.67 -0.96
C ASN A 51 -13.62 9.46 -0.45
N VAL A 52 -12.97 8.49 0.21
CA VAL A 52 -13.63 7.31 0.78
C VAL A 52 -14.55 7.70 1.93
N THR A 53 -14.07 8.51 2.87
CA THR A 53 -14.88 9.00 3.99
C THR A 53 -16.05 9.84 3.51
N GLY A 54 -15.83 10.78 2.59
CA GLY A 54 -16.91 11.58 2.00
C GLY A 54 -17.93 10.76 1.21
N TRP A 55 -17.52 9.65 0.59
CA TRP A 55 -18.45 8.72 -0.06
C TRP A 55 -19.29 7.93 0.97
N LEU A 56 -18.67 7.42 2.04
CA LEU A 56 -19.37 6.72 3.13
C LEU A 56 -20.37 7.65 3.84
N ASP A 57 -19.98 8.89 4.11
CA ASP A 57 -20.86 9.91 4.73
C ASP A 57 -22.12 10.17 3.90
N LYS A 58 -21.96 10.35 2.58
CA LYS A 58 -23.08 10.54 1.66
C LYS A 58 -24.01 9.33 1.64
N ARG A 59 -23.45 8.12 1.61
CA ARG A 59 -24.22 6.87 1.61
C ARG A 59 -24.99 6.68 2.92
N GLU A 60 -24.37 6.99 4.06
CA GLU A 60 -25.02 6.96 5.37
C GLU A 60 -26.15 7.99 5.47
N ALA A 61 -25.90 9.22 5.01
CA ALA A 61 -26.90 10.28 5.01
C ALA A 61 -28.12 9.91 4.14
N ALA A 62 -27.90 9.39 2.94
CA ALA A 62 -28.96 8.91 2.06
C ALA A 62 -29.78 7.77 2.70
N ALA A 63 -29.12 6.80 3.33
CA ALA A 63 -29.79 5.71 4.03
C ALA A 63 -30.63 6.20 5.22
N ARG A 64 -30.15 7.19 5.98
CA ARG A 64 -30.91 7.82 7.06
C ARG A 64 -32.13 8.58 6.54
N GLN A 65 -31.98 9.32 5.44
CA GLN A 65 -33.10 10.02 4.79
C GLN A 65 -34.16 9.04 4.27
N ALA A 66 -33.75 7.88 3.78
CA ALA A 66 -34.65 6.81 3.33
C ALA A 66 -35.28 5.99 4.48
N GLY A 67 -34.80 6.13 5.72
CA GLY A 67 -35.24 5.31 6.86
C GLY A 67 -34.67 3.88 6.86
N ASP A 68 -33.63 3.61 6.06
CA ASP A 68 -33.06 2.28 5.87
C ASP A 68 -32.01 1.94 6.94
N LYS A 69 -32.47 1.57 8.14
CA LYS A 69 -31.58 1.23 9.28
C LYS A 69 -30.53 0.17 8.92
N LYS A 70 -30.89 -0.85 8.13
CA LYS A 70 -29.95 -1.91 7.70
C LYS A 70 -28.76 -1.35 6.93
N VAL A 71 -28.99 -0.37 6.05
CA VAL A 71 -27.92 0.24 5.25
C VAL A 71 -27.07 1.17 6.12
N VAL A 72 -27.64 1.89 7.07
CA VAL A 72 -26.89 2.70 8.04
C VAL A 72 -25.93 1.82 8.86
N ASP A 73 -26.43 0.71 9.41
CA ASP A 73 -25.62 -0.21 10.21
C ASP A 73 -24.50 -0.85 9.35
N GLN A 74 -24.80 -1.21 8.09
CA GLN A 74 -23.80 -1.70 7.14
C GLN A 74 -22.70 -0.65 6.86
N VAL A 75 -23.08 0.61 6.58
CA VAL A 75 -22.11 1.67 6.27
C VAL A 75 -21.20 1.96 7.47
N LYS A 76 -21.71 1.88 8.69
CA LYS A 76 -20.90 2.00 9.91
C LYS A 76 -19.90 0.86 10.06
N ALA A 77 -20.32 -0.38 9.83
CA ALA A 77 -19.42 -1.54 9.85
C ALA A 77 -18.33 -1.41 8.77
N GLU A 78 -18.70 -1.00 7.56
CA GLU A 78 -17.77 -0.74 6.46
C GLU A 78 -16.76 0.37 6.78
N ARG A 79 -17.20 1.47 7.44
CA ARG A 79 -16.31 2.55 7.89
C ARG A 79 -15.32 2.07 8.94
N GLN A 80 -15.78 1.26 9.89
CA GLN A 80 -14.92 0.67 10.91
C GLN A 80 -13.86 -0.21 10.26
N THR A 81 -14.27 -1.12 9.36
CA THR A 81 -13.33 -1.95 8.59
C THR A 81 -12.32 -1.10 7.82
N PHE A 82 -12.76 -0.04 7.12
CA PHE A 82 -11.83 0.84 6.41
C PHE A 82 -10.84 1.54 7.34
N THR A 83 -11.25 1.91 8.55
CA THR A 83 -10.37 2.56 9.55
C THR A 83 -9.35 1.57 10.12
N ASP A 84 -9.79 0.33 10.39
CA ASP A 84 -8.95 -0.69 11.01
C ASP A 84 -8.01 -1.37 10.02
N THR A 85 -8.45 -1.59 8.77
CA THR A 85 -7.70 -2.38 7.77
C THR A 85 -7.28 -1.57 6.54
N GLY A 86 -7.86 -0.40 6.29
CA GLY A 86 -7.69 0.34 5.03
C GLY A 86 -8.41 -0.29 3.83
N GLU A 87 -9.18 -1.37 4.04
CA GLU A 87 -9.86 -2.07 2.94
C GLU A 87 -11.15 -1.34 2.52
N LEU A 88 -11.27 -1.13 1.21
CA LEU A 88 -12.49 -0.57 0.61
C LEU A 88 -13.63 -1.59 0.63
N PRO A 89 -14.87 -1.16 0.91
CA PRO A 89 -16.05 -1.99 0.74
C PRO A 89 -16.17 -2.51 -0.70
N LYS A 90 -16.67 -3.74 -0.87
CA LYS A 90 -16.90 -4.31 -2.22
C LYS A 90 -17.83 -3.45 -3.07
N THR A 91 -18.79 -2.79 -2.42
CA THR A 91 -19.77 -1.86 -2.98
C THR A 91 -19.18 -0.50 -3.39
N ALA A 92 -17.92 -0.23 -3.06
CA ALA A 92 -17.29 1.05 -3.39
C ALA A 92 -17.15 1.24 -4.92
N PRO A 93 -17.34 2.47 -5.42
CA PRO A 93 -17.15 2.81 -6.82
C PRO A 93 -15.77 2.40 -7.34
N ALA A 94 -15.73 1.87 -8.56
CA ALA A 94 -14.47 1.47 -9.22
C ALA A 94 -13.46 2.64 -9.31
N ALA A 95 -13.95 3.87 -9.46
CA ALA A 95 -13.12 5.08 -9.49
C ALA A 95 -12.29 5.29 -8.20
N LEU A 96 -12.83 4.94 -7.02
CA LEU A 96 -12.07 5.02 -5.77
C LEU A 96 -10.96 3.97 -5.76
N LYS A 97 -11.26 2.75 -6.23
CA LYS A 97 -10.29 1.65 -6.30
C LYS A 97 -9.13 2.00 -7.23
N THR A 98 -9.41 2.58 -8.40
CA THR A 98 -8.38 2.91 -9.39
C THR A 98 -7.51 4.11 -9.00
N GLN A 99 -8.05 5.08 -8.24
CA GLN A 99 -7.31 6.28 -7.83
C GLN A 99 -6.06 5.95 -7.00
N PHE A 100 -6.14 4.96 -6.10
CA PHE A 100 -4.99 4.56 -5.28
C PHE A 100 -3.98 3.72 -6.06
N VAL A 101 -4.48 2.84 -6.94
CA VAL A 101 -3.62 1.99 -7.79
C VAL A 101 -2.73 2.85 -8.69
N SER A 102 -3.26 3.90 -9.31
CA SER A 102 -2.45 4.76 -10.20
C SER A 102 -1.35 5.52 -9.44
N ALA A 103 -1.65 6.06 -8.26
CA ALA A 103 -0.67 6.74 -7.43
C ALA A 103 0.45 5.78 -6.97
N ARG A 104 0.07 4.56 -6.59
CA ARG A 104 1.01 3.51 -6.21
C ARG A 104 1.94 3.13 -7.37
N SER A 105 1.39 2.89 -8.55
CA SER A 105 2.17 2.58 -9.75
C SER A 105 3.12 3.72 -10.13
N ALA A 106 2.73 4.98 -9.95
CA ALA A 106 3.59 6.12 -10.21
C ALA A 106 4.79 6.20 -9.25
N LEU A 107 4.58 5.90 -7.96
CA LEU A 107 5.67 5.84 -6.98
C LEU A 107 6.62 4.68 -7.28
N GLU A 108 6.09 3.49 -7.61
CA GLU A 108 6.89 2.33 -8.00
C GLU A 108 7.76 2.62 -9.25
N ALA A 109 7.18 3.25 -10.27
CA ALA A 109 7.92 3.67 -11.45
C ALA A 109 9.05 4.66 -11.11
N ALA A 110 8.84 5.55 -10.14
CA ALA A 110 9.87 6.48 -9.67
C ALA A 110 11.04 5.76 -8.98
N TYR A 111 10.76 4.76 -8.13
CA TYR A 111 11.80 3.91 -7.54
C TYR A 111 12.59 3.15 -8.60
N GLN A 112 11.91 2.49 -9.55
CA GLN A 112 12.58 1.77 -10.64
C GLN A 112 13.44 2.69 -11.49
N SER A 113 12.98 3.91 -11.76
CA SER A 113 13.76 4.93 -12.48
C SER A 113 14.98 5.36 -11.67
N ALA A 114 14.83 5.56 -10.35
CA ALA A 114 15.92 5.96 -9.47
C ALA A 114 17.02 4.89 -9.41
N VAL A 115 16.65 3.62 -9.22
CA VAL A 115 17.59 2.48 -9.24
C VAL A 115 18.36 2.47 -10.56
N ARG A 116 17.68 2.60 -11.71
CA ARG A 116 18.33 2.64 -13.03
C ARG A 116 19.29 3.82 -13.18
N GLU A 117 18.94 5.00 -12.67
CA GLU A 117 19.80 6.19 -12.69
C GLU A 117 21.05 5.98 -11.80
N TYR A 118 20.90 5.36 -10.62
CA TYR A 118 22.00 5.03 -9.72
C TYR A 118 22.96 3.98 -10.29
N THR A 119 22.44 2.91 -10.88
CA THR A 119 23.27 1.89 -11.55
C THR A 119 24.09 2.49 -12.69
N LYS A 120 23.50 3.39 -13.50
CA LYS A 120 24.23 4.10 -14.57
C LYS A 120 25.33 5.02 -14.02
N ALA A 121 25.12 5.59 -12.84
CA ALA A 121 26.08 6.42 -12.14
C ALA A 121 27.15 5.61 -11.37
N LYS A 122 27.12 4.27 -11.43
CA LYS A 122 28.00 3.34 -10.68
C LYS A 122 27.91 3.54 -9.15
N LYS A 123 26.72 3.90 -8.69
CA LYS A 123 26.34 4.07 -7.29
C LYS A 123 25.54 2.85 -6.84
N ASP A 124 26.21 1.69 -6.84
CA ASP A 124 25.56 0.39 -6.66
C ASP A 124 25.01 0.19 -5.24
N ASP A 125 25.66 0.80 -4.24
CA ASP A 125 25.21 0.79 -2.84
C ASP A 125 23.88 1.53 -2.69
N GLU A 126 23.73 2.71 -3.29
CA GLU A 126 22.49 3.48 -3.26
C GLU A 126 21.36 2.82 -4.05
N ALA A 127 21.67 2.20 -5.19
CA ALA A 127 20.71 1.41 -5.94
C ALA A 127 20.17 0.24 -5.10
N THR A 128 21.06 -0.52 -4.45
CA THR A 128 20.70 -1.65 -3.59
C THR A 128 19.86 -1.22 -2.38
N ALA A 129 20.20 -0.08 -1.78
CA ALA A 129 19.42 0.50 -0.68
C ALA A 129 17.98 0.84 -1.12
N LEU A 130 17.81 1.42 -2.31
CA LEU A 130 16.48 1.73 -2.85
C LEU A 130 15.66 0.51 -3.24
N GLU A 131 16.29 -0.54 -3.78
CA GLU A 131 15.61 -1.82 -4.06
C GLU A 131 15.10 -2.48 -2.77
N THR A 132 15.89 -2.38 -1.69
CA THR A 132 15.49 -2.85 -0.36
C THR A 132 14.31 -2.04 0.16
N GLU A 133 14.38 -0.69 0.13
CA GLU A 133 13.28 0.19 0.55
C GLU A 133 12.00 -0.07 -0.24
N MET A 134 12.11 -0.24 -1.57
CA MET A 134 10.96 -0.57 -2.42
C MET A 134 10.35 -1.92 -2.05
N SER A 135 11.18 -2.94 -1.80
CA SER A 135 10.73 -4.28 -1.42
C SER A 135 10.03 -4.29 -0.06
N GLU A 136 10.57 -3.56 0.92
CA GLU A 136 9.95 -3.38 2.24
C GLU A 136 8.62 -2.64 2.12
N TRP A 137 8.58 -1.54 1.37
CA TRP A 137 7.35 -0.81 1.11
C TRP A 137 6.30 -1.68 0.41
N GLN A 138 6.70 -2.51 -0.56
CA GLN A 138 5.79 -3.46 -1.20
C GLN A 138 5.29 -4.52 -0.22
N ARG A 139 6.11 -5.01 0.71
CA ARG A 139 5.65 -5.95 1.76
C ARG A 139 4.68 -5.30 2.74
N THR A 140 4.93 -4.06 3.13
CA THR A 140 4.04 -3.32 4.05
C THR A 140 2.73 -2.92 3.37
N THR A 141 2.80 -2.48 2.10
CA THR A 141 1.64 -2.00 1.34
C THR A 141 0.82 -3.15 0.78
N VAL A 142 1.48 -4.19 0.28
CA VAL A 142 0.89 -5.49 -0.01
C VAL A 142 1.08 -6.35 1.23
N ALA A 143 0.48 -5.96 2.35
CA ALA A 143 0.05 -6.94 3.31
C ALA A 143 -0.97 -7.84 2.56
N VAL A 144 -0.45 -8.76 1.74
CA VAL A 144 -1.07 -9.99 1.32
C VAL A 144 -1.35 -10.66 2.65
N ARG A 145 -2.51 -10.35 3.24
CA ARG A 145 -3.14 -11.33 4.09
C ARG A 145 -3.24 -12.54 3.19
N GLU A 146 -2.48 -13.58 3.51
CA GLU A 146 -2.64 -14.88 2.89
C GLU A 146 -4.13 -15.18 2.98
N VAL A 147 -4.84 -14.96 1.87
CA VAL A 147 -6.24 -15.34 1.80
C VAL A 147 -6.14 -16.84 1.65
N GLY A 148 -6.09 -17.52 2.79
CA GLY A 148 -6.18 -18.95 2.84
C GLY A 148 -7.52 -19.34 2.21
N VAL A 149 -7.48 -19.77 0.95
CA VAL A 149 -8.69 -20.22 0.28
C VAL A 149 -9.01 -21.58 0.89
N LYS A 150 -10.17 -21.67 1.54
CA LYS A 150 -10.69 -22.96 2.02
C LYS A 150 -11.19 -23.74 0.81
N ILE A 151 -10.42 -24.72 0.37
CA ILE A 151 -10.80 -25.61 -0.74
C ILE A 151 -11.76 -26.70 -0.25
N GLY A 152 -11.72 -27.04 1.05
CA GLY A 152 -12.62 -28.03 1.66
C GLY A 152 -12.59 -27.99 3.20
N PRO A 153 -13.37 -28.86 3.87
CA PRO A 153 -13.39 -28.96 5.32
C PRO A 153 -11.99 -29.29 5.84
N GLY A 154 -11.37 -28.34 6.56
CA GLY A 154 -10.04 -28.51 7.17
C GLY A 154 -8.83 -28.24 6.26
N VAL A 155 -9.02 -27.90 4.97
CA VAL A 155 -7.92 -27.61 4.04
C VAL A 155 -7.90 -26.13 3.69
N THR A 156 -6.87 -25.42 4.15
CA THR A 156 -6.61 -24.02 3.83
C THR A 156 -5.29 -23.96 3.05
N THR A 157 -5.34 -23.56 1.78
CA THR A 157 -4.13 -23.33 0.98
C THR A 157 -3.82 -21.84 0.95
N PRO A 158 -2.59 -21.40 1.25
CA PRO A 158 -2.21 -20.01 1.06
C PRO A 158 -2.35 -19.66 -0.42
N PHE A 159 -3.15 -18.65 -0.74
CA PHE A 159 -3.26 -18.14 -2.10
C PHE A 159 -2.02 -17.29 -2.40
N CYS A 160 -1.10 -17.82 -3.21
CA CYS A 160 0.01 -17.03 -3.74
C CYS A 160 -0.44 -16.32 -5.02
N TRP A 161 -0.42 -14.99 -5.00
CA TRP A 161 -0.58 -14.22 -6.23
C TRP A 161 0.70 -14.35 -7.05
N VAL A 162 0.64 -15.09 -8.15
CA VAL A 162 1.75 -15.16 -9.11
C VAL A 162 1.64 -13.92 -10.03
N PRO A 163 2.64 -13.02 -10.03
CA PRO A 163 2.65 -11.88 -10.93
C PRO A 163 2.56 -12.33 -12.41
N PRO A 164 2.02 -11.51 -13.32
CA PRO A 164 2.02 -11.82 -14.75
C PRO A 164 3.45 -12.05 -15.24
N GLY A 165 3.67 -13.12 -16.02
CA GLY A 165 4.99 -13.63 -16.36
C GLY A 165 5.05 -15.17 -16.31
N LYS A 166 6.22 -15.71 -15.95
CA LYS A 166 6.47 -17.16 -15.90
C LYS A 166 6.14 -17.73 -14.53
N ALA A 167 5.21 -18.68 -14.49
CA ALA A 167 5.03 -19.55 -13.34
C ALA A 167 5.54 -20.95 -13.67
N THR A 168 6.34 -21.53 -12.79
CA THR A 168 6.68 -22.95 -12.85
C THR A 168 5.79 -23.68 -11.86
N LEU A 169 4.85 -24.48 -12.37
CA LEU A 169 4.02 -25.37 -11.56
C LEU A 169 4.70 -26.74 -11.52
N GLY A 170 5.21 -27.10 -10.34
CA GLY A 170 5.86 -28.38 -10.08
C GLY A 170 6.96 -28.26 -9.03
N SER A 171 7.28 -29.39 -8.40
CA SER A 171 8.41 -29.52 -7.49
C SER A 171 9.73 -29.11 -8.16
N PRO A 172 10.59 -28.35 -7.47
CA PRO A 172 11.89 -27.99 -8.02
C PRO A 172 12.70 -29.25 -8.33
N ALA A 173 13.54 -29.21 -9.36
CA ALA A 173 14.36 -30.37 -9.77
C ALA A 173 15.34 -30.87 -8.70
N ALA A 174 15.54 -30.09 -7.64
CA ALA A 174 16.37 -30.44 -6.49
C ALA A 174 15.63 -31.23 -5.39
N GLU A 175 14.32 -31.47 -5.53
CA GLU A 175 13.55 -32.22 -4.53
C GLU A 175 13.90 -33.72 -4.58
N LYS A 176 14.29 -34.25 -3.42
CA LYS A 176 14.98 -35.54 -3.29
C LYS A 176 14.10 -36.76 -3.56
N ASP A 177 12.79 -36.58 -3.54
CA ASP A 177 11.78 -37.65 -3.68
C ASP A 177 11.08 -37.61 -5.05
N ARG A 178 11.71 -36.98 -6.06
CA ARG A 178 11.13 -36.82 -7.41
C ARG A 178 11.21 -38.07 -8.29
N GLU A 179 12.00 -39.08 -7.91
CA GLU A 179 12.43 -40.15 -8.82
C GLU A 179 11.29 -41.06 -9.36
N ASP A 180 10.07 -40.96 -8.81
CA ASP A 180 9.02 -41.96 -9.04
C ASP A 180 7.79 -41.45 -9.82
N TYR A 181 7.65 -40.14 -10.01
CA TYR A 181 6.50 -39.52 -10.70
C TYR A 181 6.97 -38.76 -11.95
N GLU A 182 6.79 -39.36 -13.12
CA GLU A 182 7.08 -38.76 -14.44
C GLU A 182 6.12 -37.60 -14.75
N GLY A 183 6.39 -36.44 -14.16
CA GLY A 183 5.80 -35.16 -14.53
C GLY A 183 6.89 -34.14 -14.83
N THR A 184 7.08 -33.79 -16.10
CA THR A 184 7.90 -32.64 -16.50
C THR A 184 7.28 -31.37 -15.92
N ALA A 185 8.12 -30.49 -15.35
CA ALA A 185 7.65 -29.22 -14.80
C ALA A 185 7.00 -28.42 -15.92
N VAL A 186 5.72 -28.08 -15.75
CA VAL A 186 4.98 -27.31 -16.74
C VAL A 186 5.26 -25.84 -16.48
N THR A 187 5.94 -25.20 -17.43
CA THR A 187 6.10 -23.75 -17.41
C THR A 187 4.90 -23.16 -18.13
N ILE A 188 4.16 -22.30 -17.44
CA ILE A 188 3.03 -21.57 -18.01
C ILE A 188 3.45 -20.11 -18.13
N ASP A 189 3.39 -19.59 -19.36
CA ASP A 189 3.54 -18.17 -19.66
C ASP A 189 2.15 -17.51 -19.58
N PHE A 190 1.99 -16.53 -18.71
CA PHE A 190 0.77 -15.73 -18.54
C PHE A 190 0.93 -14.31 -19.07
#